data_AF-A0A426RVA8-F1
#
_entry.id   AF-A0A426RVA8-F1
#
_cell.length_a   1.000
_cell.length_b   1.000
_cell.length_c   1.000
_cell.angle_alpha   90.00
_cell.angle_beta   90.00
_cell.angle_gamma   90.00
#
_symmetry.space_group_name_H-M   'P 1'
#
loop_
_entity.id
_entity.type
_entity.pdbx_description
1 polymer ?
#
loop_
_entity_poly.entity_id
_entity_poly.type
_entity_poly.pdbx_seq_one_letter_code
_entity_poly.pdbx_strand_id
1 'polypeptide(L)'
;QISAFGDELVMLMQQGAMAEAFAQLPPVDTYKLAELQALSRRDLDASLDPLTGMTLVLKLNEINVMTPRYLQEMLSDLESDSELAAFMQSRRSVFIHVLLYAFYHHVFPGADERAWEQEFNRLCQHFFSLKMLCGLFIQGYLVLDDETIAALFAAWHRSEDVRGGDNPLLAGISLLR
;
A
#
# COMPACT_ATOMS: atom_id res chain seq x y z
N GLN A 1 -14.97 -5.04 -29.95
CA GLN A 1 -13.80 -5.88 -29.62
C GLN A 1 -13.32 -5.64 -28.19
N ILE A 2 -13.17 -4.38 -27.73
CA ILE A 2 -12.84 -4.07 -26.31
C ILE A 2 -13.88 -4.62 -25.32
N SER A 3 -15.19 -4.56 -25.62
CA SER A 3 -16.21 -5.10 -24.70
C SER A 3 -16.12 -6.62 -24.52
N ALA A 4 -15.73 -7.37 -25.55
CA ALA A 4 -15.58 -8.83 -25.45
C ALA A 4 -14.40 -9.24 -24.54
N PHE A 5 -13.28 -8.49 -24.60
CA PHE A 5 -12.17 -8.65 -23.66
C PHE A 5 -12.54 -8.19 -22.25
N GLY A 6 -13.38 -7.15 -22.13
CA GLY A 6 -13.94 -6.72 -20.84
C GLY A 6 -14.82 -7.81 -20.21
N ASP A 7 -15.69 -8.44 -21.00
CA ASP A 7 -16.57 -9.52 -20.54
C ASP A 7 -15.76 -10.77 -20.14
N GLU A 8 -14.68 -11.09 -20.87
CA GLU A 8 -13.77 -12.19 -20.54
C GLU A 8 -12.97 -11.92 -19.27
N LEU A 9 -12.45 -10.70 -19.07
CA LEU A 9 -11.80 -10.28 -17.83
C LEU A 9 -12.77 -10.31 -16.64
N VAL A 10 -14.00 -9.86 -16.83
CA VAL A 10 -15.06 -9.95 -15.81
C VAL A 10 -15.35 -11.41 -15.49
N MET A 11 -15.40 -12.30 -16.48
CA MET A 11 -15.61 -13.73 -16.27
C MET A 11 -14.45 -14.37 -15.49
N LEU A 12 -13.20 -14.04 -15.82
CA LEU A 12 -12.00 -14.50 -15.11
C LEU A 12 -11.90 -13.97 -13.67
N MET A 13 -12.37 -12.74 -13.42
CA MET A 13 -12.52 -12.19 -12.08
C MET A 13 -13.64 -12.91 -11.30
N GLN A 14 -14.78 -13.16 -11.94
CA GLN A 14 -15.93 -13.85 -11.32
C GLN A 14 -15.66 -15.32 -11.01
N GLN A 15 -14.84 -15.99 -11.83
CA GLN A 15 -14.43 -17.37 -11.63
C GLN A 15 -13.29 -17.52 -10.61
N GLY A 16 -12.74 -16.42 -10.09
CA GLY A 16 -11.63 -16.44 -9.14
C GLY A 16 -10.28 -16.85 -9.74
N ALA A 17 -10.22 -17.24 -11.02
CA ALA A 17 -9.02 -17.70 -11.69
C ALA A 17 -7.88 -16.68 -11.66
N MET A 18 -8.20 -15.38 -11.70
CA MET A 18 -7.19 -14.31 -11.55
C MET A 18 -6.63 -14.26 -10.12
N ALA A 19 -7.48 -14.43 -9.10
CA ALA A 19 -7.04 -14.47 -7.70
C ALA A 19 -6.20 -15.72 -7.41
N GLU A 20 -6.57 -16.86 -7.98
CA GLU A 20 -5.81 -18.10 -7.89
C GLU A 20 -4.43 -17.96 -8.57
N ALA A 21 -4.39 -17.44 -9.80
CA ALA A 21 -3.13 -17.20 -10.51
C ALA A 21 -2.22 -16.23 -9.74
N PHE A 22 -2.79 -15.18 -9.16
CA PHE A 22 -2.06 -14.22 -8.32
C PHE A 22 -1.47 -14.89 -7.07
N ALA A 23 -2.24 -15.75 -6.40
CA ALA A 23 -1.78 -16.48 -5.21
C ALA A 23 -0.61 -17.43 -5.51
N GLN A 24 -0.51 -17.95 -6.74
CA GLN A 24 0.54 -18.88 -7.20
C GLN A 24 1.84 -18.20 -7.64
N LEU A 25 1.89 -16.87 -7.75
CA LEU A 25 3.15 -16.18 -8.02
C LEU A 25 4.18 -16.53 -6.92
N PRO A 26 5.49 -16.34 -7.12
CA PRO A 26 6.48 -16.38 -6.05
C PRO A 26 6.55 -15.03 -5.31
N PRO A 27 6.72 -14.98 -3.97
CA PRO A 27 6.79 -13.70 -3.27
C PRO A 27 8.10 -13.01 -3.64
N VAL A 28 8.04 -11.70 -3.89
CA VAL A 28 9.21 -10.89 -4.24
C VAL A 28 9.37 -9.78 -3.22
N ASP A 29 9.84 -10.17 -2.03
CA ASP A 29 9.92 -9.28 -0.87
C ASP A 29 10.89 -8.11 -1.08
N THR A 30 11.80 -8.20 -2.04
CA THR A 30 12.74 -7.10 -2.37
C THR A 30 12.01 -5.78 -2.62
N TYR A 31 10.87 -5.81 -3.31
CA TYR A 31 10.07 -4.60 -3.57
C TYR A 31 9.36 -4.10 -2.32
N LYS A 32 8.82 -5.01 -1.50
CA LYS A 32 8.17 -4.68 -0.22
C LYS A 32 9.15 -4.06 0.77
N LEU A 33 10.34 -4.64 0.90
CA LEU A 33 11.41 -4.13 1.76
C LEU A 33 11.90 -2.76 1.27
N ALA A 34 12.07 -2.59 -0.04
CA ALA A 34 12.45 -1.32 -0.61
C ALA A 34 11.39 -0.23 -0.36
N GLU A 35 10.11 -0.58 -0.41
CA GLU A 35 9.01 0.36 -0.13
C GLU A 35 8.89 0.65 1.37
N LEU A 36 9.00 -0.35 2.25
CA LEU A 36 9.01 -0.14 3.70
C LEU A 36 10.16 0.77 4.14
N GLN A 37 11.34 0.58 3.55
CA GLN A 37 12.49 1.46 3.73
C GLN A 37 12.29 2.85 3.12
N ALA A 38 11.52 2.98 2.03
CA ALA A 38 11.18 4.27 1.45
C ALA A 38 10.20 5.02 2.36
N LEU A 39 9.16 4.35 2.83
CA LEU A 39 8.17 4.85 3.78
C LEU A 39 8.83 5.44 5.03
N SER A 40 9.86 4.78 5.55
CA SER A 40 10.60 5.25 6.73
C SER A 40 11.33 6.58 6.54
N ARG A 41 11.50 7.03 5.29
CA ARG A 41 12.19 8.28 4.92
C ARG A 41 11.23 9.34 4.41
N ARG A 42 9.96 8.99 4.20
CA ARG A 42 8.95 9.94 3.75
C ARG A 42 8.64 10.91 4.89
N ASP A 43 8.63 12.18 4.56
CA ASP A 43 8.06 13.19 5.45
C ASP A 43 6.53 13.12 5.34
N LEU A 44 5.89 12.55 6.35
CA LEU A 44 4.44 12.42 6.42
C LEU A 44 3.87 13.60 7.22
N ASP A 45 3.48 14.65 6.51
CA ASP A 45 2.74 15.78 7.09
C ASP A 45 1.27 15.39 7.32
N ALA A 46 1.04 14.50 8.29
CA ALA A 46 -0.30 14.08 8.71
C ALA A 46 -0.77 14.93 9.88
N SER A 47 -2.01 15.43 9.80
CA SER A 47 -2.66 16.15 10.89
C SER A 47 -3.08 15.16 11.97
N LEU A 48 -2.11 14.73 12.77
CA LEU A 48 -2.26 13.80 13.89
C LEU A 48 -2.17 14.58 15.20
N ASP A 49 -2.73 14.02 16.27
CA ASP A 49 -2.44 14.56 17.59
C ASP A 49 -0.93 14.43 17.91
N PRO A 50 -0.37 15.31 18.76
CA PRO A 50 1.07 15.37 18.97
C PRO A 50 1.70 14.06 19.47
N LEU A 51 0.99 13.28 20.29
CA LEU A 51 1.53 12.04 20.84
C LEU A 51 1.59 10.94 19.78
N THR A 52 0.53 10.81 19.00
CA THR A 52 0.46 9.87 17.88
C THR A 52 1.49 10.21 16.80
N GLY A 53 1.60 11.49 16.42
CA GLY A 53 2.59 11.95 15.45
C GLY A 53 4.03 11.66 15.90
N MET A 54 4.35 11.94 17.16
CA MET A 54 5.68 11.64 17.71
C MET A 54 5.97 10.14 17.72
N THR A 55 5.01 9.31 18.14
CA THR A 55 5.19 7.85 18.17
C THR A 55 5.42 7.29 16.76
N LEU A 56 4.66 7.78 15.77
CA LEU A 56 4.86 7.39 14.38
C LEU A 56 6.26 7.77 13.87
N VAL A 57 6.71 9.00 14.13
CA VAL A 57 8.05 9.45 13.75
C VAL A 57 9.15 8.58 14.37
N LEU A 58 9.00 8.18 15.64
CA LEU A 58 9.94 7.26 16.29
C LEU A 58 9.96 5.89 15.60
N LYS A 59 8.80 5.32 15.29
CA LYS A 59 8.68 4.04 14.56
C LYS A 59 9.32 4.10 13.17
N LEU A 60 9.09 5.18 12.42
CA LEU A 60 9.71 5.35 11.10
C LEU A 60 11.23 5.52 11.21
N ASN A 61 11.72 6.25 12.22
CA ASN A 61 13.16 6.37 12.47
C ASN A 61 13.79 5.02 12.85
N GLU A 62 13.12 4.19 13.64
CA GLU A 62 13.56 2.83 13.96
C GLU A 62 13.75 2.01 12.68
N ILE A 63 12.75 2.00 11.79
CA ILE A 63 12.82 1.31 10.48
C ILE A 63 14.00 1.83 9.65
N ASN A 64 14.23 3.15 9.66
CA ASN A 64 15.26 3.76 8.83
C ASN A 64 16.69 3.32 9.18
N VAL A 65 16.92 2.92 10.45
CA VAL A 65 18.25 2.50 10.94
C VAL A 65 18.38 0.97 11.10
N MET A 66 17.33 0.21 10.82
CA MET A 66 17.35 -1.25 10.93
C MET A 66 18.30 -1.90 9.93
N THR A 67 18.86 -3.05 10.33
CA THR A 67 19.60 -3.90 9.40
C THR A 67 18.63 -4.61 8.46
N PRO A 68 19.06 -5.00 7.24
CA PRO A 68 18.18 -5.70 6.29
C PRO A 68 17.49 -6.94 6.87
N ARG A 69 18.19 -7.67 7.75
CA ARG A 69 17.66 -8.86 8.43
C ARG A 69 16.48 -8.51 9.35
N TYR A 70 16.63 -7.48 10.19
CA TYR A 70 15.56 -7.05 11.09
C TYR A 70 14.39 -6.41 10.33
N LEU A 71 14.66 -5.71 9.24
CA LEU A 71 13.60 -5.16 8.38
C LEU A 71 12.76 -6.28 7.76
N GLN A 72 13.39 -7.38 7.35
CA GLN A 72 12.69 -8.56 6.84
C GLN A 72 11.84 -9.25 7.92
N GLU A 73 12.35 -9.38 9.14
CA GLU A 73 11.59 -9.90 10.28
C GLU A 73 10.38 -9.01 10.57
N MET A 74 10.57 -7.70 10.65
CA MET A 74 9.48 -6.75 10.86
C MET A 74 8.41 -6.81 9.75
N LEU A 75 8.82 -6.90 8.49
CA LEU A 75 7.88 -7.04 7.37
C LEU A 75 7.05 -8.31 7.54
N SER A 76 7.69 -9.44 7.87
CA SER A 76 7.01 -10.71 8.12
C SER A 76 6.02 -10.61 9.29
N ASP A 77 6.40 -9.93 10.37
CA ASP A 77 5.53 -9.74 11.54
C ASP A 77 4.32 -8.88 11.19
N LEU A 78 4.52 -7.77 10.47
CA LEU A 78 3.43 -6.91 9.99
C LEU A 78 2.48 -7.63 9.03
N GLU A 79 3.00 -8.48 8.14
CA GLU A 79 2.17 -9.20 7.16
C GLU A 79 1.40 -10.37 7.76
N SER A 80 1.91 -10.96 8.85
CA SER A 80 1.25 -12.05 9.58
C SER A 80 0.37 -11.58 10.74
N ASP A 81 0.31 -10.28 10.99
CA ASP A 81 -0.47 -9.68 12.08
C ASP A 81 -1.98 -9.86 11.87
N SER A 82 -2.59 -10.70 12.72
CA SER A 82 -4.02 -10.97 12.70
C SER A 82 -4.89 -9.77 13.08
N GLU A 83 -4.38 -8.87 13.93
CA GLU A 83 -5.10 -7.66 14.32
C GLU A 83 -5.15 -6.68 13.15
N LEU A 84 -4.04 -6.53 12.41
CA LEU A 84 -4.02 -5.77 11.16
C LEU A 84 -5.00 -6.36 10.14
N ALA A 85 -4.99 -7.68 9.93
CA ALA A 85 -5.92 -8.33 9.02
C ALA A 85 -7.39 -8.09 9.41
N ALA A 86 -7.72 -8.23 10.70
CA ALA A 86 -9.06 -7.97 11.22
C ALA A 86 -9.47 -6.50 11.07
N PHE A 87 -8.55 -5.56 11.33
CA PHE A 87 -8.76 -4.13 11.17
C PHE A 87 -9.10 -3.77 9.71
N MET A 88 -8.25 -4.21 8.77
CA MET A 88 -8.44 -3.97 7.33
C MET A 88 -9.78 -4.54 6.85
N GLN A 89 -10.16 -5.73 7.32
CA GLN A 89 -11.44 -6.37 6.99
C GLN A 89 -12.63 -5.60 7.57
N SER A 90 -12.53 -5.12 8.81
CA SER A 90 -13.60 -4.36 9.47
C SER A 90 -13.88 -3.01 8.78
N ARG A 91 -12.83 -2.39 8.22
CA ARG A 91 -12.88 -1.11 7.49
C ARG A 91 -12.79 -1.26 5.98
N ARG A 92 -13.13 -2.43 5.44
CA ARG A 92 -12.97 -2.75 4.00
C ARG A 92 -13.58 -1.68 3.08
N SER A 93 -14.74 -1.13 3.43
CA SER A 93 -15.40 -0.08 2.64
C SER A 93 -14.56 1.21 2.54
N VAL A 94 -13.91 1.62 3.62
CA VAL A 94 -13.04 2.82 3.67
C VAL A 94 -11.87 2.65 2.71
N PHE A 95 -11.17 1.51 2.79
CA PHE A 95 -10.05 1.22 1.89
C PHE A 95 -10.50 1.10 0.42
N ILE A 96 -11.67 0.51 0.16
CA ILE A 96 -12.23 0.49 -1.19
C ILE A 96 -12.49 1.91 -1.69
N HIS A 97 -13.08 2.80 -0.89
CA HIS A 97 -13.31 4.19 -1.31
C HIS A 97 -12.02 4.94 -1.59
N VAL A 98 -10.99 4.74 -0.75
CA VAL A 98 -9.64 5.30 -0.96
C VAL A 98 -9.05 4.82 -2.28
N LEU A 99 -9.12 3.52 -2.55
CA LEU A 99 -8.62 2.94 -3.81
C LEU A 99 -9.40 3.45 -5.01
N LEU A 100 -10.74 3.47 -4.94
CA LEU A 100 -11.59 3.97 -6.02
C LEU A 100 -11.29 5.45 -6.32
N TYR A 101 -11.12 6.27 -5.29
CA TYR A 101 -10.69 7.65 -5.47
C TYR A 101 -9.38 7.72 -6.27
N ALA A 102 -8.36 6.97 -5.85
CA ALA A 102 -7.07 6.99 -6.54
C ALA A 102 -7.16 6.42 -7.98
N PHE A 103 -7.95 5.37 -8.18
CA PHE A 103 -8.18 4.79 -9.50
C PHE A 103 -8.78 5.81 -10.46
N TYR A 104 -9.87 6.49 -10.09
CA TYR A 104 -10.58 7.40 -11.00
C TYR A 104 -9.91 8.77 -11.19
N HIS A 105 -9.00 9.16 -10.30
CA HIS A 105 -8.33 10.47 -10.39
C HIS A 105 -6.91 10.38 -10.95
N HIS A 106 -6.26 9.21 -10.90
CA HIS A 106 -4.84 9.07 -11.26
C HIS A 106 -4.56 7.93 -12.26
N VAL A 107 -5.26 6.79 -12.15
CA VAL A 107 -4.92 5.60 -12.95
C VAL A 107 -5.85 5.44 -14.17
N PHE A 108 -7.13 5.74 -14.03
CA PHE A 108 -8.16 5.62 -15.06
C PHE A 108 -8.92 6.94 -15.20
N PRO A 109 -9.19 7.42 -16.43
CA PRO A 109 -8.86 6.81 -17.72
C PRO A 109 -7.37 6.86 -18.11
N GLY A 110 -6.51 7.40 -17.25
CA GLY A 110 -5.08 7.59 -17.54
C GLY A 110 -4.89 8.72 -18.55
N ALA A 111 -4.24 9.82 -18.17
CA ALA A 111 -4.00 10.91 -19.11
C ALA A 111 -2.97 10.53 -20.20
N ASP A 112 -2.10 9.56 -19.90
CA ASP A 112 -1.07 9.02 -20.80
C ASP A 112 -1.00 7.48 -20.64
N GLU A 113 -1.35 6.75 -21.70
CA GLU A 113 -1.28 5.28 -21.73
C GLU A 113 0.13 4.76 -21.45
N ARG A 114 1.18 5.54 -21.75
CA ARG A 114 2.58 5.16 -21.53
C ARG A 114 3.00 5.28 -20.07
N ALA A 115 2.25 6.03 -19.26
CA ALA A 115 2.51 6.21 -17.84
C ALA A 115 1.71 5.24 -16.96
N TRP A 116 0.76 4.49 -17.54
CA TRP A 116 -0.16 3.64 -16.79
C TRP A 116 0.54 2.68 -15.82
N GLU A 117 1.60 2.01 -16.27
CA GLU A 117 2.34 1.07 -15.42
C GLU A 117 2.94 1.75 -14.20
N GLN A 118 3.43 2.99 -14.37
CA GLN A 118 4.02 3.78 -13.29
C GLN A 118 2.94 4.26 -12.32
N GLU A 119 1.79 4.72 -12.82
CA GLU A 119 0.66 5.13 -11.99
C GLU A 119 0.05 3.95 -11.22
N PHE A 120 0.01 2.76 -11.83
CA PHE A 120 -0.39 1.53 -11.16
C PHE A 120 0.60 1.14 -10.06
N ASN A 121 1.90 1.13 -10.35
CA ASN A 121 2.93 0.86 -9.35
C ASN A 121 2.82 1.83 -8.17
N ARG A 122 2.67 3.11 -8.49
CA ARG A 122 2.48 4.19 -7.54
C ARG A 122 1.28 3.90 -6.63
N LEU A 123 0.12 3.55 -7.18
CA LEU A 123 -1.04 3.14 -6.40
C LEU A 123 -0.73 1.97 -5.44
N CYS A 124 0.00 0.95 -5.91
CA CYS A 124 0.36 -0.21 -5.11
C CYS A 124 1.30 0.16 -3.96
N GLN A 125 2.30 1.01 -4.20
CA GLN A 125 3.20 1.57 -3.18
C GLN A 125 2.42 2.29 -2.08
N HIS A 126 1.39 3.04 -2.46
CA HIS A 126 0.59 3.80 -1.50
C HIS A 126 -0.28 2.91 -0.65
N PHE A 127 -0.97 1.95 -1.29
CA PHE A 127 -1.81 1.02 -0.59
C PHE A 127 -0.98 0.16 0.39
N PHE A 128 0.17 -0.34 -0.07
CA PHE A 128 1.12 -1.04 0.78
C PHE A 128 1.59 -0.17 1.95
N SER A 129 2.03 1.07 1.67
CA SER A 129 2.49 2.01 2.70
C SER A 129 1.40 2.30 3.74
N LEU A 130 0.16 2.53 3.30
CA LEU A 130 -0.96 2.78 4.20
C LEU A 130 -1.26 1.54 5.07
N LYS A 131 -1.24 0.34 4.49
CA LYS A 131 -1.37 -0.92 5.24
C LYS A 131 -0.26 -1.05 6.30
N MET A 132 1.00 -0.77 5.93
CA MET A 132 2.12 -0.83 6.86
C MET A 132 2.00 0.22 7.98
N LEU A 133 1.58 1.45 7.67
CA LEU A 133 1.30 2.48 8.66
C LEU A 133 0.22 2.02 9.65
N CYS A 134 -0.89 1.45 9.18
CA CYS A 134 -1.89 0.86 10.07
C CYS A 134 -1.29 -0.22 10.97
N GLY A 135 -0.44 -1.11 10.42
CA GLY A 135 0.25 -2.12 11.22
C GLY A 135 1.14 -1.51 12.31
N LEU A 136 1.92 -0.48 11.97
CA LEU A 136 2.77 0.22 12.95
C LEU A 136 1.98 0.90 14.06
N PHE A 137 0.81 1.45 13.72
CA PHE A 137 -0.10 2.02 14.72
C PHE A 137 -0.68 0.96 15.64
N ILE A 138 -1.13 -0.17 15.10
CA ILE A 138 -1.66 -1.30 15.90
C ILE A 138 -0.59 -1.81 16.86
N GLN A 139 0.62 -2.12 16.35
CA GLN A 139 1.75 -2.56 17.17
C GLN A 139 2.18 -1.50 18.20
N GLY A 140 1.98 -0.22 17.89
CA GLY A 140 2.24 0.91 18.78
C GLY A 140 1.11 1.22 19.77
N TYR A 141 0.00 0.47 19.75
CA TYR A 141 -1.22 0.74 20.52
C TYR A 141 -1.76 2.17 20.31
N LEU A 142 -1.57 2.71 19.10
CA LEU A 142 -2.07 4.02 18.70
C LEU A 142 -3.53 3.92 18.24
N VAL A 143 -4.27 5.02 18.41
CA VAL A 143 -5.65 5.09 17.95
C VAL A 143 -5.69 5.12 16.42
N LEU A 144 -6.46 4.21 15.83
CA LEU A 144 -6.75 4.16 14.40
C LEU A 144 -8.26 4.27 14.17
N ASP A 145 -8.71 5.52 14.06
CA ASP A 145 -10.06 5.87 13.61
C ASP A 145 -10.07 6.34 12.15
N ASP A 146 -11.27 6.66 11.65
CA ASP A 146 -11.42 7.10 10.27
C ASP A 146 -10.76 8.45 10.01
N GLU A 147 -10.68 9.33 11.02
CA GLU A 147 -9.98 10.62 10.92
C GLU A 147 -8.48 10.43 10.77
N THR A 148 -7.89 9.53 11.56
CA THR A 148 -6.47 9.16 11.47
C THR A 148 -6.16 8.55 10.11
N ILE A 149 -6.99 7.61 9.63
CA ILE A 149 -6.82 7.02 8.29
C ILE A 149 -6.90 8.09 7.21
N ALA A 150 -7.88 9.00 7.28
CA ALA A 150 -8.04 10.08 6.33
C ALA A 150 -6.83 11.04 6.36
N ALA A 151 -6.30 11.36 7.55
CA ALA A 151 -5.12 12.20 7.72
C ALA A 151 -3.87 11.55 7.11
N LEU A 152 -3.64 10.26 7.36
CA LEU A 152 -2.55 9.49 6.77
C LEU A 152 -2.68 9.44 5.24
N PHE A 153 -3.88 9.16 4.72
CA PHE A 153 -4.13 9.15 3.29
C PHE A 153 -3.90 10.52 2.65
N ALA A 154 -4.35 11.60 3.29
CA ALA A 154 -4.18 12.95 2.77
C ALA A 154 -2.71 13.39 2.79
N ALA A 155 -1.98 13.09 3.87
CA ALA A 155 -0.54 13.33 3.97
C ALA A 155 0.22 12.58 2.87
N TRP A 156 -0.15 11.32 2.70
CA TRP A 156 0.39 10.47 1.67
C TRP A 156 0.11 11.04 0.26
N HIS A 157 -1.12 11.48 -0.01
CA HIS A 157 -1.49 12.08 -1.31
C HIS A 157 -0.69 13.35 -1.65
N ARG A 158 -0.28 14.12 -0.63
CA ARG A 158 0.59 15.29 -0.79
C ARG A 158 2.06 14.95 -1.00
N SER A 159 2.48 13.73 -0.69
CA SER A 159 3.87 13.29 -0.85
C SER A 159 4.19 13.08 -2.34
N GLU A 160 5.15 13.86 -2.84
CA GLU A 160 5.55 13.83 -4.26
C GLU A 160 6.52 12.69 -4.60
N ASP A 161 6.99 11.93 -3.60
CA ASP A 161 8.11 11.01 -3.80
C ASP A 161 7.63 9.66 -4.38
N VAL A 162 7.92 9.46 -5.67
CA VAL A 162 7.61 8.26 -6.44
C VAL A 162 8.90 7.73 -7.03
N ARG A 163 9.26 6.50 -6.68
CA ARG A 163 10.38 5.81 -7.31
C ARG A 163 9.91 5.16 -8.61
N GLY A 164 10.41 5.66 -9.72
CA GLY A 164 10.47 4.90 -10.96
C GLY A 164 11.48 3.76 -10.79
N GLY A 165 11.04 2.53 -11.10
CA GLY A 165 11.91 1.35 -11.13
C GLY A 165 11.90 0.71 -12.51
N ASP A 166 12.89 -0.13 -12.80
CA ASP A 166 13.07 -0.77 -14.11
C ASP A 166 11.91 -1.70 -14.52
N ASN A 167 11.03 -2.08 -13.57
CA ASN A 167 9.82 -2.86 -13.84
C ASN A 167 8.67 -2.45 -12.90
N PRO A 168 7.91 -1.39 -13.24
CA PRO A 168 6.86 -0.86 -12.36
C PRO A 168 5.70 -1.84 -12.16
N LEU A 169 5.32 -2.63 -13.18
CA LEU A 169 4.26 -3.63 -13.02
C LEU A 169 4.63 -4.75 -12.05
N LEU A 170 5.83 -5.32 -12.20
CA LEU A 170 6.29 -6.38 -11.29
C LEU A 170 6.42 -5.84 -9.86
N ALA A 171 6.95 -4.64 -9.70
CA ALA A 171 7.04 -3.99 -8.39
C ALA A 171 5.65 -3.81 -7.77
N GLY A 172 4.69 -3.25 -8.51
CA GLY A 172 3.33 -3.03 -8.04
C GLY A 172 2.61 -4.32 -7.65
N ILE A 173 2.64 -5.33 -8.51
CA ILE A 173 2.04 -6.66 -8.25
C ILE A 173 2.66 -7.29 -7.00
N SER A 174 3.97 -7.16 -6.81
CA SER A 174 4.66 -7.72 -5.64
C SER A 174 4.21 -7.10 -4.32
N LEU A 175 3.79 -5.83 -4.34
CA LEU A 175 3.31 -5.10 -3.16
C LEU A 175 1.86 -5.45 -2.77
N LEU A 176 1.06 -5.96 -3.71
CA LEU A 176 -0.33 -6.34 -3.47
C LEU A 176 -0.49 -7.73 -2.82
N ARG A 177 0.56 -8.53 -2.84
CA ARG A 177 0.57 -9.87 -2.26
C ARG A 177 0.84 -9.81 -0.77
#